data_AF-A0A8S2STF3-F1
#
_entry.id   AF-A0A8S2STF3-F1
#
_cell.length_a   1.000
_cell.length_b   1.000
_cell.length_c   1.000
_cell.angle_alpha   90.00
_cell.angle_beta   90.00
_cell.angle_gamma   90.00
#
_symmetry.space_group_name_H-M   'P 1'
#
loop_
_entity.id
_entity.type
_entity.pdbx_description
1 polymer ?
#
loop_
_entity_poly.entity_id
_entity_poly.type
_entity_poly.pdbx_seq_one_letter_code
_entity_poly.pdbx_strand_id
1 'polypeptide(L)' 'LLMGHPVFVQRVYPNSPASAAPLRKSDRIIEIDDQFVDKESSRDILKQLSDAKTKGFMKLYVVHTDTYAFFN' A
#
# COMPACT_ATOMS: atom_id res chain seq x y z
N LEU A 1 -13.05 7.15 -17.89
CA LEU A 1 -11.58 7.30 -17.70
C LEU A 1 -11.31 7.17 -16.20
N LEU A 2 -10.96 5.98 -15.72
CA LEU A 2 -10.67 5.78 -14.30
C LEU A 2 -9.26 6.31 -14.06
N MET A 3 -9.16 7.56 -13.59
CA MET A 3 -7.92 8.06 -12.99
C MET A 3 -7.58 7.14 -11.82
N GLY A 4 -6.33 6.67 -11.73
CA GLY A 4 -5.88 5.87 -10.61
C GLY A 4 -6.18 6.57 -9.29
N HIS A 5 -6.81 5.85 -8.36
CA HIS A 5 -7.09 6.37 -7.03
C HIS A 5 -6.02 5.86 -6.08
N PRO A 6 -5.32 6.76 -5.36
CA PRO A 6 -4.34 6.36 -4.37
C PRO A 6 -4.93 5.37 -3.36
N VAL A 7 -4.17 4.33 -3.03
CA VAL A 7 -4.56 3.33 -2.04
C VAL A 7 -3.80 3.58 -0.75
N PHE A 8 -4.53 3.58 0.36
CA PHE A 8 -4.00 3.82 1.69
C PHE A 8 -4.27 2.64 2.61
N VAL A 9 -3.35 2.41 3.54
CA VAL A 9 -3.54 1.46 4.63
C VAL A 9 -4.56 2.05 5.61
N GLN A 10 -5.72 1.39 5.71
CA GLN A 10 -6.78 1.85 6.62
C GLN A 10 -6.62 1.32 8.04
N ARG A 11 -6.02 0.12 8.18
CA ARG A 11 -5.85 -0.59 9.44
C ARG A 11 -4.74 -1.64 9.30
N VAL A 12 -3.97 -1.81 10.37
CA VAL A 12 -3.06 -2.95 10.56
C VAL A 12 -3.61 -3.80 11.71
N TYR A 13 -3.84 -5.08 11.45
CA TYR A 13 -4.37 -6.01 12.46
C TYR A 13 -3.25 -6.53 13.35
N PRO A 14 -3.45 -6.65 14.68
CA PRO A 14 -2.47 -7.27 15.58
C PRO A 14 -2.13 -8.70 15.16
N ASN A 15 -0.89 -9.13 15.42
CA ASN A 15 -0.38 -10.47 15.12
C ASN A 15 -0.44 -10.86 13.64
N SER A 16 -0.49 -9.88 12.73
CA SER A 16 -0.41 -10.09 11.29
C SER A 16 1.03 -9.84 10.77
N PRO A 17 1.40 -10.36 9.59
CA PRO A 17 2.67 -10.02 8.96
C PRO A 17 2.88 -8.50 8.81
N ALA A 18 1.80 -7.76 8.52
CA ALA A 18 1.83 -6.31 8.43
C ALA A 18 2.15 -5.63 9.77
N SER A 19 1.73 -6.19 10.91
CA SER A 19 2.05 -5.65 12.24
C SER A 19 3.47 -5.91 12.71
N ALA A 20 4.16 -6.90 12.12
CA ALA A 20 5.59 -7.13 12.34
C ALA A 20 6.46 -6.20 11.47
N ALA A 21 5.88 -5.57 10.45
CA ALA A 21 6.50 -4.57 9.61
C ALA A 21 6.23 -3.15 10.16
N PRO A 22 6.95 -2.11 9.70
CA PRO A 22 6.69 -0.73 10.11
C PRO A 22 5.46 -0.09 9.43
N LEU A 23 4.53 -0.88 8.89
CA LEU A 23 3.33 -0.42 8.19
C LEU A 23 2.31 0.17 9.18
N ARG A 24 1.67 1.28 8.81
CA ARG A 24 0.75 2.03 9.68
C ARG A 24 -0.46 2.54 8.92
N LYS A 25 -1.49 2.92 9.66
CA LYS A 25 -2.63 3.63 9.09
C LYS A 25 -2.14 4.90 8.36
N SER A 26 -2.80 5.22 7.26
CA SER A 26 -2.50 6.36 6.38
C SER A 26 -1.25 6.23 5.53
N ASP A 27 -0.54 5.10 5.56
CA ASP A 27 0.52 4.84 4.59
C ASP A 27 -0.08 4.70 3.19
N ARG A 28 0.38 5.54 2.25
CA ARG A 28 0.04 5.45 0.83
C ARG A 28 0.94 4.40 0.17
N ILE A 29 0.34 3.50 -0.60
CA ILE A 29 1.06 2.48 -1.37
C ILE A 29 1.60 3.11 -2.66
N ILE A 30 2.92 3.04 -2.85
CA ILE A 30 3.60 3.57 -4.04
C ILE A 30 4.08 2.44 -4.94
N GLU A 31 4.63 1.37 -4.34
CA GLU A 31 5.08 0.18 -5.09
C GLU A 31 4.65 -1.13 -4.41
N ILE A 32 4.44 -2.16 -5.23
CA ILE A 32 4.22 -3.55 -4.83
C ILE A 32 5.25 -4.41 -5.59
N ASP A 33 6.10 -5.15 -4.86
CA ASP A 33 7.13 -6.03 -5.45
C ASP A 33 7.95 -5.35 -6.57
N ASP A 34 8.47 -4.15 -6.30
CA ASP A 34 9.27 -3.33 -7.24
C ASP A 34 8.51 -2.82 -8.48
N GLN A 35 7.18 -2.87 -8.47
CA GLN A 35 6.34 -2.26 -9.51
C GLN A 35 5.67 -1.00 -8.98
N PHE A 36 5.78 0.11 -9.72
CA PHE A 36 5.12 1.38 -9.38
C PHE A 36 3.62 1.33 -9.68
N VAL A 37 2.79 1.49 -8.65
CA VAL A 37 1.34 1.26 -8.74
C VAL A 37 0.50 2.52 -8.52
N ASP A 38 1.12 3.65 -8.18
CA ASP A 38 0.42 4.85 -7.70
C ASP A 38 -0.52 5.50 -8.75
N LYS A 39 -0.39 5.11 -10.03
CA LYS A 39 -1.26 5.54 -11.14
C LYS A 39 -2.28 4.49 -11.57
N GLU A 40 -2.23 3.29 -10.99
CA GLU A 40 -3.13 2.19 -11.33
C GLU A 40 -4.52 2.39 -10.70
N SER A 41 -5.51 1.69 -11.25
CA SER A 41 -6.84 1.66 -10.63
C SER A 41 -6.78 0.89 -9.31
N SER A 42 -7.60 1.26 -8.32
CA SER A 42 -7.63 0.53 -7.05
C SER A 42 -7.96 -0.97 -7.25
N ARG A 43 -8.68 -1.32 -8.32
CA ARG A 43 -8.96 -2.71 -8.70
C ARG A 43 -7.67 -3.46 -9.05
N ASP A 44 -6.79 -2.86 -9.84
CA ASP A 44 -5.55 -3.50 -10.30
C ASP A 44 -4.57 -3.65 -9.14
N ILE A 45 -4.46 -2.61 -8.29
CA ILE A 45 -3.66 -2.65 -7.05
C ILE A 45 -4.14 -3.80 -6.14
N LEU A 46 -5.45 -3.90 -5.88
CA LEU A 46 -6.01 -4.98 -5.07
C LEU A 46 -5.76 -6.36 -5.68
N LYS A 47 -5.78 -6.47 -7.01
CA LYS A 47 -5.45 -7.71 -7.71
C LYS A 47 -3.98 -8.10 -7.47
N GLN A 48 -3.04 -7.18 -7.64
CA GLN A 48 -1.62 -7.42 -7.36
C GLN A 48 -1.38 -7.82 -5.90
N LEU A 49 -2.02 -7.14 -4.94
CA LEU A 49 -1.94 -7.50 -3.51
C LEU A 49 -2.44 -8.94 -3.26
N SER A 50 -3.52 -9.35 -3.93
CA SER A 50 -4.07 -10.71 -3.83
C SER A 50 -3.13 -11.74 -4.46
N ASP A 51 -2.56 -11.44 -5.63
CA ASP A 51 -1.67 -12.35 -6.35
C ASP A 51 -0.38 -12.60 -5.55
N ALA A 52 0.14 -11.59 -4.85
CA ALA A 52 1.31 -11.70 -3.99
C ALA A 52 1.13 -12.70 -2.83
N LYS A 53 -0.11 -12.98 -2.40
CA LYS A 53 -0.41 -13.99 -1.36
C LYS A 53 0.13 -15.37 -1.72
N THR A 54 0.22 -15.69 -3.02
CA THR A 54 0.76 -16.97 -3.50
C THR A 54 2.27 -17.13 -3.28
N LYS A 55 3.01 -16.02 -3.11
CA LYS A 55 4.47 -16.00 -2.90
C LYS A 55 4.89 -16.17 -1.42
N GLY A 56 3.95 -15.98 -0.49
CA GLY A 56 4.21 -16.06 0.96
C GLY A 56 4.87 -14.83 1.59
N PHE A 57 5.34 -13.87 0.77
CA PHE A 57 5.82 -12.56 1.21
C PHE A 57 5.48 -11.50 0.15
N MET A 58 5.50 -10.23 0.53
CA MET A 58 5.44 -9.11 -0.41
C MET A 58 6.28 -7.94 0.09
N LYS A 59 6.81 -7.15 -0.83
CA LYS A 59 7.50 -5.90 -0.51
C LYS A 59 6.62 -4.71 -0.90
N LEU A 60 6.46 -3.78 0.02
CA LEU A 60 5.73 -2.53 -0.21
C LEU A 60 6.68 -1.35 -0.06
N TYR A 61 6.66 -0.43 -1.02
CA TYR A 61 7.20 0.92 -0.84
C TYR A 61 6.04 1.85 -0.53
N VAL A 62 6.12 2.54 0.61
CA VAL A 62 5.02 3.37 1.12
C VAL A 62 5.47 4.76 1.54
N VAL A 63 4.57 5.72 1.48
CA VAL A 63 4.77 7.08 2.01
C VAL A 63 3.77 7.33 3.13
N HIS A 64 4.28 7.67 4.31
CA HIS A 64 3.44 8.02 5.45
C HIS A 64 2.87 9.44 5.28
N THR A 65 1.56 9.57 5.10
CA THR A 65 0.97 10.88 4.73
C THR A 65 0.89 11.88 5.87
N ASP A 66 1.00 11.46 7.13
CA ASP A 66 1.02 12.41 8.26
C ASP A 66 2.32 13.25 8.26
N THR A 67 3.33 12.82 7.50
CA THR A 67 4.56 13.59 7.22
C THR A 67 4.33 14.79 6.28
N TYR A 68 3.15 14.90 5.66
CA TYR A 68 2.80 15.98 4.73
C TYR A 68 1.80 17.01 5.28
N ALA A 69 1.32 16.85 6.52
CA ALA A 69 0.40 17.80 7.15
C ALA A 69 1.07 19.11 7.64
N PHE A 70 2.39 19.27 7.48
CA PHE A 70 3.13 20.46 7.92
C PHE A 70 3.62 21.39 6.79
N PHE A 71 3.29 21.11 5.52
CA PHE A 71 3.77 21.89 4.38
C PHE A 71 2.68 22.39 3.41
N ASN A 72 1.42 22.46 3.86
CA ASN A 72 0.34 23.15 3.13
C ASN A 72 -0.41 24.11 4.05
#